data_AF-A0A3D4B8D6-F1
#
_entry.id   AF-A0A3D4B8D6-F1
#
_cell.length_a   1.000
_cell.length_b   1.000
_cell.length_c   1.000
_cell.angle_alpha   90.00
_cell.angle_beta   90.00
_cell.angle_gamma   90.00
#
_symmetry.space_group_name_H-M   'P 1'
#
loop_
_entity.id
_entity.type
_entity.pdbx_description
1 polymer ?
#
loop_
_entity_poly.entity_id
_entity_poly.type
_entity_poly.pdbx_seq_one_letter_code
_entity_poly.pdbx_strand_id
1 'polypeptide(L)'
;MTTEQRIEALDTKVSKSTESLETSVRRQRITITALILVAVAAVVMAAAPQSRDATFDEITTKTLNIVNDAGKQQAVLTATETGGVLVTYDSAEVPQVGLHASQTGGQLVVRNSAGETQAELNSNEEGGALFILNSAGVIQAELGSKEEGGALYIYNSAGEPQVGLGGEKAGGAIYVLNKNGEHVAGFSTDDDGNGVIDVSNHNGTGQTLQRGN
;
A
#
# COMPACT_ATOMS: atom_id res chain seq x y z
N MET A 1 -52.21 -51.81 -64.05
CA MET A 1 -52.00 -50.47 -63.47
C MET A 1 -51.74 -49.50 -64.61
N THR A 2 -52.60 -48.50 -64.78
CA THR A 2 -52.47 -47.52 -65.88
C THR A 2 -51.35 -46.52 -65.57
N THR A 3 -50.85 -45.83 -66.59
CA THR A 3 -49.78 -44.83 -66.45
C THR A 3 -50.20 -43.70 -65.50
N GLU A 4 -51.46 -43.28 -65.53
CA GLU A 4 -52.03 -42.27 -64.63
C GLU A 4 -52.03 -42.72 -63.16
N GLN A 5 -52.41 -43.97 -62.87
CA GLN A 5 -52.35 -44.52 -61.51
C GLN A 5 -50.92 -44.55 -60.95
N ARG A 6 -49.90 -44.70 -61.81
CA ARG A 6 -48.49 -44.67 -61.38
C ARG A 6 -48.03 -43.25 -61.07
N ILE A 7 -48.49 -42.26 -61.83
CA ILE A 7 -48.20 -40.84 -61.61
C ILE A 7 -48.84 -40.36 -60.31
N GLU A 8 -50.13 -40.66 -60.09
CA GLU A 8 -50.84 -40.25 -58.87
C GLU A 8 -50.27 -40.92 -57.61
N ALA A 9 -49.88 -42.19 -57.70
CA ALA A 9 -49.19 -42.90 -56.62
C ALA A 9 -47.79 -42.32 -56.33
N LEU A 10 -47.09 -41.83 -57.36
CA LEU A 10 -45.80 -41.15 -57.22
C LEU A 10 -45.97 -39.79 -56.55
N ASP A 11 -46.92 -38.97 -56.99
CA ASP A 11 -47.17 -37.64 -56.40
C ASP A 11 -47.61 -37.74 -54.95
N THR A 12 -48.48 -38.71 -54.62
CA THR A 12 -48.89 -38.98 -53.24
C THR A 12 -47.69 -39.39 -52.38
N LYS A 13 -46.78 -40.20 -52.92
CA LYS A 13 -45.57 -40.64 -52.20
C LYS A 13 -44.58 -39.48 -52.01
N VAL A 14 -44.40 -38.64 -53.03
CA VAL A 14 -43.56 -37.44 -52.97
C VAL A 14 -44.10 -36.47 -51.92
N SER A 15 -45.39 -36.15 -51.95
CA SER A 15 -46.05 -35.26 -50.98
C SER A 15 -45.93 -35.78 -49.54
N LYS A 16 -46.13 -37.08 -49.34
CA LYS A 16 -45.99 -37.70 -48.01
C LYS A 16 -44.53 -37.70 -47.52
N SER A 17 -43.58 -37.89 -48.43
CA SER A 17 -42.15 -37.78 -48.12
C SER A 17 -41.75 -36.34 -47.80
N THR A 18 -42.26 -35.34 -48.52
CA THR A 18 -41.98 -33.92 -48.25
C THR A 18 -42.55 -33.47 -46.91
N GLU A 19 -43.79 -33.83 -46.56
CA GLU A 19 -44.38 -33.50 -45.25
C GLU A 19 -43.62 -34.15 -44.08
N SER A 20 -43.21 -35.41 -44.26
CA SER A 20 -42.40 -36.14 -43.28
C SER A 20 -41.02 -35.50 -43.11
N LEU A 21 -40.38 -35.13 -44.22
CA LEU A 21 -39.10 -34.41 -44.25
C LEU A 21 -39.20 -33.05 -43.54
N GLU A 22 -40.20 -32.24 -43.84
CA GLU A 22 -40.41 -30.93 -43.21
C GLU A 22 -40.62 -31.04 -41.70
N THR A 23 -41.41 -32.03 -41.27
CA THR A 23 -41.67 -32.28 -39.84
C THR A 23 -40.40 -32.75 -39.12
N SER A 24 -39.59 -33.60 -39.77
CA SER A 24 -38.31 -34.09 -39.24
C SER A 24 -37.28 -32.95 -39.15
N VAL A 25 -37.15 -32.14 -40.20
CA VAL A 25 -36.23 -30.98 -40.24
C VAL A 25 -36.61 -29.94 -39.20
N ARG A 26 -37.91 -29.64 -39.02
CA ARG A 26 -38.36 -28.70 -37.97
C ARG A 26 -38.00 -29.20 -36.57
N ARG A 27 -38.19 -30.50 -36.29
CA ARG A 27 -37.78 -31.11 -35.02
C ARG A 27 -36.27 -31.09 -34.84
N GLN A 28 -35.50 -31.47 -35.85
CA GLN A 28 -34.03 -31.43 -35.80
C GLN A 28 -33.50 -30.02 -35.56
N ARG A 29 -34.05 -28.99 -36.21
CA ARG A 29 -33.64 -27.59 -35.98
C ARG A 29 -33.89 -27.15 -34.54
N ILE A 30 -35.04 -27.50 -33.97
CA ILE A 30 -35.36 -27.19 -32.57
C ILE A 30 -34.38 -27.91 -31.63
N THR A 31 -34.15 -29.21 -31.85
CA THR A 31 -33.23 -30.01 -31.04
C THR A 31 -31.79 -29.48 -31.13
N ILE A 32 -31.30 -29.17 -32.33
CA ILE A 32 -29.95 -28.62 -32.53
C ILE A 32 -29.83 -27.25 -31.86
N THR A 33 -30.83 -26.38 -32.01
CA THR A 33 -30.84 -25.05 -31.37
C THR A 33 -30.82 -25.18 -29.84
N ALA A 34 -31.63 -26.09 -29.28
CA ALA A 34 -31.63 -26.36 -27.85
C ALA A 34 -30.28 -26.92 -27.36
N LEU A 35 -29.68 -27.84 -28.11
CA LEU A 35 -28.35 -28.39 -27.78
C LEU A 35 -27.26 -27.32 -27.84
N ILE A 36 -27.30 -26.41 -28.82
CA ILE A 36 -26.37 -25.28 -28.90
C ILE A 36 -26.55 -24.37 -27.69
N LEU A 37 -27.78 -24.01 -27.31
CA LEU A 37 -28.03 -23.15 -26.16
C LEU A 37 -27.55 -23.79 -24.85
N VAL A 38 -27.78 -25.08 -24.67
CA VAL A 38 -27.27 -25.83 -23.50
C VAL A 38 -25.74 -25.87 -23.49
N ALA A 39 -25.10 -26.11 -24.64
CA ALA A 39 -23.65 -26.10 -24.75
C ALA A 39 -23.06 -24.72 -24.45
N VAL A 40 -23.67 -23.64 -24.95
CA VAL A 40 -23.26 -22.25 -24.65
C VAL A 40 -23.43 -21.95 -23.15
N ALA A 41 -24.56 -22.31 -22.56
CA ALA A 41 -24.80 -22.10 -21.12
C ALA A 41 -23.79 -22.87 -20.27
N ALA A 42 -23.44 -24.11 -20.65
CA ALA A 42 -22.43 -24.90 -19.96
C ALA A 42 -21.03 -24.26 -20.06
N VAL A 43 -20.66 -23.73 -21.23
CA VAL A 43 -19.39 -23.01 -21.41
C VAL A 43 -19.35 -21.73 -20.56
N VAL A 44 -20.44 -20.96 -20.52
CA VAL A 44 -20.52 -19.73 -19.71
C VAL A 44 -20.44 -20.04 -18.20
N MET A 45 -21.14 -21.08 -17.73
CA MET A 45 -21.07 -21.49 -16.32
C MET A 45 -19.70 -22.06 -15.93
N ALA A 46 -19.02 -22.75 -16.85
CA ALA A 46 -17.64 -23.22 -16.63
C ALA A 46 -16.61 -22.08 -16.63
N ALA A 47 -16.89 -20.98 -17.35
CA ALA A 47 -16.05 -19.79 -17.40
C ALA A 47 -16.34 -18.79 -16.26
N ALA A 48 -17.40 -19.00 -15.48
CA ALA A 48 -17.69 -18.14 -14.34
C ALA A 48 -16.55 -18.25 -13.31
N PRO A 49 -15.98 -17.13 -12.83
CA PRO A 49 -14.92 -17.16 -11.84
C PRO A 49 -15.47 -17.77 -10.55
N GLN A 50 -15.15 -19.03 -10.31
CA GLN A 50 -15.42 -19.65 -9.04
C GLN A 50 -14.40 -19.11 -8.05
N SER A 51 -14.82 -18.12 -7.27
CA SER A 51 -14.15 -17.73 -6.03
C SER A 51 -13.99 -19.00 -5.18
N ARG A 52 -12.78 -19.52 -5.11
CA ARG A 52 -12.43 -20.62 -4.22
C ARG A 52 -11.44 -20.05 -3.23
N ASP A 53 -11.81 -20.10 -1.96
CA ASP A 53 -10.83 -19.95 -0.89
C ASP A 53 -9.69 -20.92 -1.19
N ALA A 54 -8.47 -20.39 -1.22
CA ALA A 54 -7.27 -21.15 -1.48
C ALA A 54 -6.37 -21.04 -0.26
N THR A 55 -5.98 -22.19 0.27
CA THR A 55 -5.03 -22.28 1.37
C THR A 55 -3.71 -22.79 0.82
N PHE A 56 -2.64 -22.07 1.09
CA PHE A 56 -1.28 -22.45 0.74
C PHE A 56 -0.43 -22.42 2.01
N ASP A 57 0.45 -23.39 2.17
CA ASP A 57 1.46 -23.35 3.24
C ASP A 57 2.54 -22.30 2.93
N GLU A 58 2.88 -22.14 1.64
CA GLU A 58 3.89 -21.19 1.15
C GLU A 58 3.50 -20.64 -0.23
N ILE A 59 3.77 -19.35 -0.47
CA ILE A 59 3.56 -18.68 -1.77
C ILE A 59 4.90 -18.11 -2.25
N THR A 60 5.45 -18.67 -3.33
CA THR A 60 6.67 -18.17 -3.98
C THR A 60 6.31 -17.43 -5.26
N THR A 61 6.47 -16.11 -5.26
CA THR A 61 6.17 -15.25 -6.41
C THR A 61 7.11 -14.04 -6.46
N LYS A 62 7.26 -13.44 -7.65
CA LYS A 62 7.91 -12.13 -7.78
C LYS A 62 7.02 -11.00 -7.26
N THR A 63 5.71 -11.14 -7.47
CA THR A 63 4.71 -10.14 -7.11
C THR A 63 3.42 -10.83 -6.68
N LEU A 64 2.85 -10.41 -5.55
CA LEU A 64 1.53 -10.76 -5.06
C LEU A 64 0.66 -9.50 -5.09
N ASN A 65 -0.36 -9.48 -5.96
CA ASN A 65 -1.31 -8.37 -6.08
C ASN A 65 -2.61 -8.72 -5.38
N ILE A 66 -3.08 -7.82 -4.51
CA ILE A 66 -4.38 -7.91 -3.83
C ILE A 66 -5.26 -6.82 -4.42
N VAL A 67 -6.40 -7.21 -4.99
CA VAL A 67 -7.37 -6.32 -5.63
C VAL A 67 -8.73 -6.41 -4.93
N ASN A 68 -9.55 -5.37 -5.03
CA ASN A 68 -10.95 -5.40 -4.59
C ASN A 68 -11.88 -5.97 -5.67
N ASP A 69 -13.18 -6.05 -5.36
CA ASP A 69 -14.21 -6.58 -6.27
C ASP A 69 -14.31 -5.82 -7.61
N ALA A 70 -13.90 -4.55 -7.64
CA ALA A 70 -13.85 -3.74 -8.86
C ALA A 70 -12.56 -3.96 -9.66
N GLY A 71 -11.67 -4.83 -9.21
CA GLY A 71 -10.36 -5.09 -9.82
C GLY A 71 -9.30 -4.03 -9.52
N LYS A 72 -9.59 -3.05 -8.64
CA LYS A 72 -8.61 -2.02 -8.26
C LYS A 72 -7.62 -2.56 -7.24
N GLN A 73 -6.37 -2.12 -7.34
CA GLN A 73 -5.31 -2.56 -6.44
C GLN A 73 -5.55 -2.02 -5.01
N GLN A 74 -5.38 -2.90 -4.01
CA GLN A 74 -5.48 -2.56 -2.58
C GLN A 74 -4.15 -2.80 -1.86
N ALA A 75 -3.38 -3.80 -2.28
CA ALA A 75 -2.01 -4.00 -1.81
C ALA A 75 -1.15 -4.73 -2.85
N VAL A 76 0.16 -4.52 -2.77
CA VAL A 76 1.16 -5.28 -3.54
C VAL A 76 2.31 -5.68 -2.64
N LEU A 77 2.73 -6.94 -2.74
CA LEU A 77 4.01 -7.44 -2.23
C LEU A 77 4.89 -7.74 -3.45
N THR A 78 6.08 -7.14 -3.54
CA THR A 78 6.98 -7.40 -4.66
C THR A 78 8.43 -7.54 -4.22
N ALA A 79 9.14 -8.46 -4.85
CA ALA A 79 10.59 -8.55 -4.75
C ALA A 79 11.25 -7.60 -5.76
N THR A 80 12.35 -7.00 -5.36
CA THR A 80 13.24 -6.15 -6.17
C THR A 80 14.65 -6.75 -6.14
N GLU A 81 15.59 -6.21 -6.94
CA GLU A 81 16.99 -6.68 -6.92
C GLU A 81 17.64 -6.54 -5.54
N THR A 82 17.23 -5.53 -4.76
CA THR A 82 17.88 -5.16 -3.49
C THR A 82 17.08 -5.56 -2.25
N GLY A 83 15.84 -6.04 -2.39
CA GLY A 83 14.99 -6.40 -1.26
C GLY A 83 13.50 -6.46 -1.58
N GLY A 84 12.65 -6.32 -0.58
CA GLY A 84 11.19 -6.45 -0.70
C GLY A 84 10.45 -5.13 -0.54
N VAL A 85 9.29 -5.02 -1.18
CA VAL A 85 8.39 -3.86 -1.08
C VAL A 85 6.96 -4.34 -0.81
N LEU A 86 6.32 -3.75 0.19
CA LEU A 86 4.88 -3.88 0.45
C LEU A 86 4.26 -2.47 0.37
N VAL A 87 3.25 -2.29 -0.48
CA VAL A 87 2.48 -1.03 -0.55
C VAL A 87 1.01 -1.31 -0.44
N THR A 88 0.29 -0.52 0.37
CA THR A 88 -1.19 -0.49 0.40
C THR A 88 -1.70 0.77 -0.28
N TYR A 89 -2.90 0.68 -0.85
CA TYR A 89 -3.52 1.73 -1.64
C TYR A 89 -4.91 2.03 -1.07
N ASP A 90 -5.36 3.27 -1.21
CA ASP A 90 -6.76 3.60 -0.95
C ASP A 90 -7.67 3.24 -2.14
N SER A 91 -8.97 3.55 -2.02
CA SER A 91 -9.96 3.30 -3.07
C SER A 91 -9.76 4.10 -4.38
N ALA A 92 -8.94 5.15 -4.32
CA ALA A 92 -8.52 5.96 -5.46
C ALA A 92 -7.16 5.53 -6.03
N GLU A 93 -6.61 4.41 -5.54
CA GLU A 93 -5.32 3.84 -5.96
C GLU A 93 -4.13 4.76 -5.62
N VAL A 94 -4.27 5.61 -4.58
CA VAL A 94 -3.17 6.38 -4.02
C VAL A 94 -2.45 5.53 -2.97
N PRO A 95 -1.11 5.38 -3.04
CA PRO A 95 -0.33 4.70 -2.01
C PRO A 95 -0.50 5.35 -0.64
N GLN A 96 -0.90 4.58 0.37
CA GLN A 96 -1.12 5.08 1.74
C GLN A 96 -0.02 4.64 2.70
N VAL A 97 0.39 3.36 2.66
CA VAL A 97 1.48 2.83 3.49
C VAL A 97 2.46 2.08 2.61
N GLY A 98 3.75 2.36 2.76
CA GLY A 98 4.84 1.65 2.10
C GLY A 98 5.81 1.06 3.12
N LEU A 99 6.23 -0.17 2.91
CA LEU A 99 7.32 -0.84 3.62
C LEU A 99 8.35 -1.25 2.57
N HIS A 100 9.60 -0.84 2.77
CA HIS A 100 10.69 -1.10 1.86
C HIS A 100 11.86 -1.70 2.63
N ALA A 101 12.44 -2.76 2.09
CA ALA A 101 13.69 -3.33 2.55
C ALA A 101 14.72 -3.24 1.41
N SER A 102 15.94 -2.88 1.76
CA SER A 102 17.08 -2.77 0.85
C SER A 102 18.33 -3.37 1.50
N GLN A 103 19.43 -3.47 0.73
CA GLN A 103 20.72 -3.92 1.27
C GLN A 103 21.26 -3.01 2.39
N THR A 104 20.92 -1.72 2.35
CA THR A 104 21.45 -0.72 3.28
C THR A 104 20.50 -0.41 4.42
N GLY A 105 19.32 -1.04 4.49
CA GLY A 105 18.35 -0.81 5.56
C GLY A 105 16.88 -0.83 5.14
N GLY A 106 16.01 -0.33 6.02
CA GLY A 106 14.56 -0.42 5.89
C GLY A 106 13.87 0.95 5.95
N GLN A 107 12.69 1.04 5.37
CA GLN A 107 11.86 2.23 5.38
C GLN A 107 10.38 1.86 5.57
N LEU A 108 9.66 2.62 6.40
CA LEU A 108 8.21 2.66 6.49
C LEU A 108 7.76 4.09 6.18
N VAL A 109 6.84 4.24 5.23
CA VAL A 109 6.28 5.55 4.85
C VAL A 109 4.77 5.52 5.01
N VAL A 110 4.21 6.54 5.67
CA VAL A 110 2.76 6.78 5.76
C VAL A 110 2.44 8.08 5.04
N ARG A 111 1.47 8.02 4.12
CA ARG A 111 1.02 9.14 3.30
C ARG A 111 -0.40 9.55 3.68
N ASN A 112 -0.81 10.74 3.28
CA ASN A 112 -2.19 11.21 3.37
C ASN A 112 -3.01 10.82 2.12
N SER A 113 -4.28 11.21 2.07
CA SER A 113 -5.17 10.96 0.91
C SER A 113 -4.74 11.66 -0.38
N ALA A 114 -3.83 12.65 -0.32
CA ALA A 114 -3.25 13.30 -1.49
C ALA A 114 -1.94 12.62 -1.95
N GLY A 115 -1.46 11.60 -1.22
CA GLY A 115 -0.20 10.90 -1.50
C GLY A 115 1.04 11.60 -0.94
N GLU A 116 0.87 12.60 -0.08
CA GLU A 116 1.98 13.31 0.56
C GLU A 116 2.41 12.59 1.84
N THR A 117 3.71 12.45 2.06
CA THR A 117 4.27 11.80 3.26
C THR A 117 3.94 12.60 4.52
N GLN A 118 3.37 11.92 5.52
CA GLN A 118 3.07 12.49 6.85
C GLN A 118 3.94 11.87 7.96
N ALA A 119 4.42 10.65 7.76
CA ALA A 119 5.37 10.02 8.67
C ALA A 119 6.31 9.10 7.90
N GLU A 120 7.56 9.04 8.35
CA GLU A 120 8.58 8.18 7.79
C GLU A 120 9.47 7.61 8.89
N LEU A 121 9.65 6.30 8.91
CA LEU A 121 10.66 5.63 9.72
C LEU A 121 11.69 5.03 8.77
N ASN A 122 12.97 5.33 8.98
CA ASN A 122 14.08 4.77 8.23
C ASN A 122 15.12 4.19 9.18
N SER A 123 15.86 3.21 8.68
CA SER A 123 17.07 2.70 9.31
C SER A 123 18.11 2.37 8.27
N ASN A 124 19.37 2.57 8.62
CA ASN A 124 20.54 2.19 7.83
C ASN A 124 21.71 1.79 8.74
N GLU A 125 22.90 1.61 8.16
CA GLU A 125 24.11 1.24 8.91
C GLU A 125 24.56 2.31 9.92
N GLU A 126 24.18 3.57 9.73
CA GLU A 126 24.53 4.69 10.61
C GLU A 126 23.52 4.88 11.76
N GLY A 127 22.33 4.28 11.67
CA GLY A 127 21.30 4.38 12.70
C GLY A 127 19.87 4.40 12.15
N GLY A 128 18.95 5.04 12.88
CA GLY A 128 17.55 5.11 12.47
C GLY A 128 16.90 6.42 12.86
N ALA A 129 15.91 6.83 12.08
CA ALA A 129 15.16 8.06 12.29
C ALA A 129 13.67 7.90 12.02
N LEU A 130 12.84 8.51 12.86
CA LEU A 130 11.41 8.72 12.67
C LEU A 130 11.15 10.20 12.45
N PHE A 131 10.52 10.54 11.33
CA PHE A 131 10.08 11.87 10.98
C PHE A 131 8.55 11.95 10.99
N ILE A 132 8.02 13.03 11.56
CA ILE A 132 6.62 13.43 11.42
C ILE A 132 6.58 14.74 10.66
N LEU A 133 5.82 14.79 9.57
CA LEU A 133 5.77 15.92 8.65
C LEU A 133 4.38 16.58 8.73
N ASN A 134 4.31 17.86 8.37
CA ASN A 134 3.03 18.53 8.12
C ASN A 134 2.57 18.33 6.67
N SER A 135 1.38 18.84 6.34
CA SER A 135 0.81 18.75 4.98
C SER A 135 1.63 19.46 3.89
N ALA A 136 2.61 20.30 4.24
CA ALA A 136 3.52 20.92 3.28
C ALA A 136 4.82 20.12 3.10
N GLY A 137 4.94 18.95 3.74
CA GLY A 137 6.15 18.12 3.71
C GLY A 137 7.28 18.67 4.60
N VAL A 138 6.99 19.56 5.54
CA VAL A 138 7.99 20.10 6.48
C VAL A 138 7.97 19.27 7.76
N ILE A 139 9.15 18.82 8.19
CA ILE A 139 9.33 18.06 9.45
C ILE A 139 8.85 18.92 10.63
N GLN A 140 8.01 18.33 11.48
CA GLN A 140 7.50 18.92 12.73
C GLN A 140 8.06 18.19 13.96
N ALA A 141 8.43 16.92 13.82
CA ALA A 141 9.13 16.17 14.85
C ALA A 141 10.09 15.16 14.24
N GLU A 142 11.21 14.94 14.90
CA GLU A 142 12.24 13.97 14.52
C GLU A 142 12.73 13.22 15.76
N LEU A 143 12.76 11.89 15.71
CA LEU A 143 13.46 11.06 16.67
C LEU A 143 14.55 10.29 15.93
N GLY A 144 15.81 10.55 16.24
CA GLY A 144 16.96 9.93 15.60
C GLY A 144 17.85 9.19 16.59
N SER A 145 18.58 8.19 16.11
CA SER A 145 19.65 7.51 16.83
C SER A 145 20.83 7.30 15.89
N LYS A 146 22.04 7.59 16.37
CA LYS A 146 23.34 7.35 15.73
C LYS A 146 24.33 6.73 16.71
N GLU A 147 25.55 6.45 16.26
CA GLU A 147 26.62 5.89 17.10
C GLU A 147 26.87 6.74 18.36
N GLU A 148 26.80 8.07 18.24
CA GLU A 148 27.08 9.00 19.32
C GLU A 148 25.90 9.20 20.29
N GLY A 149 24.70 8.71 19.96
CA GLY A 149 23.53 8.82 20.82
C GLY A 149 22.20 9.02 20.08
N GLY A 150 21.14 9.21 20.86
CA GLY A 150 19.80 9.51 20.39
C GLY A 150 19.42 10.97 20.60
N ALA A 151 18.56 11.50 19.73
CA ALA A 151 18.01 12.83 19.85
C ALA A 151 16.54 12.90 19.42
N LEU A 152 15.78 13.80 20.04
CA LEU A 152 14.41 14.15 19.71
C LEU A 152 14.33 15.66 19.49
N TYR A 153 13.82 16.07 18.34
CA TYR A 153 13.61 17.47 17.98
C TYR A 153 12.14 17.75 17.67
N ILE A 154 11.67 18.93 18.10
CA ILE A 154 10.38 19.50 17.71
C ILE A 154 10.65 20.78 16.94
N TYR A 155 10.00 20.92 15.79
CA TYR A 155 10.19 22.02 14.85
C TYR A 155 8.94 22.88 14.76
N ASN A 156 9.11 24.12 14.33
CA ASN A 156 7.98 24.99 13.98
C ASN A 156 7.47 24.71 12.54
N SER A 157 6.45 25.43 12.11
CA SER A 157 5.85 25.26 10.78
C SER A 157 6.79 25.59 9.61
N ALA A 158 7.89 26.31 9.86
CA ALA A 158 8.94 26.62 8.89
C ALA A 158 10.08 25.59 8.87
N GLY A 159 10.05 24.59 9.76
CA GLY A 159 11.08 23.56 9.87
C GLY A 159 12.28 23.99 10.72
N GLU A 160 12.12 25.01 11.57
CA GLU A 160 13.18 25.47 12.48
C GLU A 160 13.01 24.81 13.85
N PRO A 161 14.08 24.25 14.45
CA PRO A 161 13.98 23.57 15.74
C PRO A 161 13.58 24.54 16.85
N GLN A 162 12.67 24.11 17.72
CA GLN A 162 12.19 24.88 18.88
C GLN A 162 12.54 24.19 20.20
N VAL A 163 12.61 22.86 20.20
CA VAL A 163 12.99 22.05 21.37
C VAL A 163 13.86 20.90 20.90
N GLY A 164 14.93 20.61 21.64
CA GLY A 164 15.77 19.44 21.42
C GLY A 164 16.01 18.70 22.73
N LEU A 165 16.09 17.38 22.64
CA LEU A 165 16.46 16.48 23.72
C LEU A 165 17.48 15.50 23.16
N GLY A 166 18.54 15.17 23.88
CA GLY A 166 19.50 14.21 23.38
C GLY A 166 20.55 13.78 24.39
N GLY A 167 21.28 12.73 24.02
CA GLY A 167 22.51 12.34 24.68
C GLY A 167 23.69 13.13 24.10
N GLU A 168 24.49 13.71 24.97
CA GLU A 168 25.80 14.28 24.71
C GLU A 168 26.87 13.50 25.46
N LYS A 169 28.15 13.77 25.16
CA LYS A 169 29.28 13.12 25.81
C LYS A 169 29.25 13.25 27.34
N ALA A 170 28.77 14.40 27.85
CA ALA A 170 28.68 14.71 29.27
C ALA A 170 27.42 14.12 29.95
N GLY A 171 26.42 13.69 29.19
CA GLY A 171 25.15 13.18 29.73
C GLY A 171 23.95 13.60 28.88
N GLY A 172 22.78 13.69 29.50
CA GLY A 172 21.55 14.09 28.80
C GLY A 172 21.38 15.61 28.76
N ALA A 173 20.76 16.13 27.70
CA ALA A 173 20.38 17.52 27.56
C ALA A 173 18.94 17.67 27.06
N ILE A 174 18.27 18.73 27.52
CA ILE A 174 17.00 19.24 27.02
C ILE A 174 17.17 20.75 26.86
N TYR A 175 16.82 21.30 25.70
CA TYR A 175 16.92 22.73 25.44
C TYR A 175 15.72 23.28 24.67
N VAL A 176 15.46 24.56 24.88
CA VAL A 176 14.46 25.36 24.18
C VAL A 176 15.17 26.47 23.41
N LEU A 177 14.80 26.60 22.13
CA LEU A 177 15.33 27.62 21.23
C LEU A 177 14.27 28.69 20.99
N ASN A 178 14.72 29.93 20.76
CA ASN A 178 13.85 30.98 20.28
C ASN A 178 13.69 30.91 18.75
N LYS A 179 12.90 31.83 18.18
CA LYS A 179 12.66 31.94 16.73
C LYS A 179 13.92 32.21 15.87
N ASN A 180 15.04 32.61 16.47
CA ASN A 180 16.30 32.82 15.78
C ASN A 180 17.22 31.58 15.88
N GLY A 181 16.76 30.50 16.54
CA GLY A 181 17.57 29.31 16.83
C GLY A 181 18.51 29.46 18.03
N GLU A 182 18.32 30.49 18.86
CA GLU A 182 19.20 30.75 20.01
C GLU A 182 18.65 30.08 21.28
N HIS A 183 19.54 29.52 22.10
CA HIS A 183 19.21 28.91 23.38
C HIS A 183 18.57 29.90 24.36
N VAL A 184 17.41 29.56 24.93
CA VAL A 184 16.74 30.39 25.94
C VAL A 184 16.50 29.68 27.27
N ALA A 185 16.46 28.35 27.30
CA ALA A 185 16.37 27.59 28.54
C ALA A 185 16.79 26.13 28.33
N GLY A 186 17.45 25.54 29.33
CA GLY A 186 17.91 24.17 29.23
C GLY A 186 18.11 23.46 30.57
N PHE A 187 18.15 22.14 30.48
CA PHE A 187 18.54 21.21 31.55
C PHE A 187 19.60 20.28 30.96
N SER A 188 20.77 20.18 31.59
CA SER A 188 21.85 19.33 31.08
C SER A 188 22.70 18.75 32.21
N THR A 189 23.69 17.94 31.83
CA THR A 189 24.73 17.41 32.71
C THR A 189 26.08 18.02 32.29
N ASP A 190 26.88 18.46 33.26
CA ASP A 190 28.27 18.88 33.00
C ASP A 190 29.24 17.69 32.91
N ASP A 191 30.51 17.94 32.58
CA ASP A 191 31.53 16.90 32.44
C ASP A 191 31.81 16.11 33.74
N ASP A 192 31.43 16.65 34.91
CA ASP A 192 31.57 16.02 36.21
C ASP A 192 30.31 15.22 36.62
N GLY A 193 29.25 15.25 35.80
CA GLY A 193 27.99 14.57 36.07
C GLY A 193 26.98 15.40 36.88
N ASN A 194 27.23 16.68 37.15
CA ASN A 194 26.31 17.54 37.90
C ASN A 194 25.21 18.08 36.99
N GLY A 195 24.02 18.26 37.55
CA GLY A 195 22.90 18.89 36.86
C GLY A 195 23.12 20.40 36.68
N VAL A 196 22.86 20.87 35.47
CA VAL A 196 22.89 22.27 35.06
C VAL A 196 21.50 22.69 34.62
N ILE A 197 21.05 23.86 35.07
CA ILE A 197 19.84 24.52 34.59
C ILE A 197 20.24 25.93 34.16
N ASP A 198 19.91 26.32 32.94
CA ASP A 198 20.17 27.69 32.49
C ASP A 198 18.92 28.31 31.85
N VAL A 199 18.82 29.63 31.98
CA VAL A 199 17.78 30.45 31.33
C VAL A 199 18.44 31.72 30.83
N SER A 200 18.25 32.03 29.55
CA SER A 200 18.85 33.17 28.87
C SER A 200 17.79 34.02 28.17
N ASN A 201 18.01 35.34 28.14
CA ASN A 201 17.22 36.24 27.31
C ASN A 201 17.72 36.24 25.86
N HIS A 202 17.01 36.94 24.97
CA HIS A 202 17.33 37.04 23.55
C HIS A 202 18.68 37.75 23.23
N ASN A 203 19.37 38.30 24.23
CA ASN A 203 20.70 38.91 24.08
C ASN A 203 21.81 37.98 24.58
N GLY A 204 21.50 36.71 24.85
CA GLY A 204 22.44 35.74 25.42
C GLY A 204 22.83 36.03 26.88
N THR A 205 22.12 36.93 27.56
CA THR A 205 22.34 37.19 28.98
C THR A 205 21.41 36.29 29.79
N GLY A 206 21.97 35.44 30.63
CA GLY A 206 21.21 34.45 31.38
C GLY A 206 21.73 34.22 32.79
N GLN A 207 21.04 33.32 33.49
CA GLN A 207 21.49 32.74 34.74
C GLN A 207 21.66 31.24 34.54
N THR A 208 22.77 30.72 35.07
CA THR A 208 23.03 29.29 35.14
C THR A 208 23.07 28.89 36.60
N LEU A 209 22.26 27.91 36.96
CA LEU A 209 22.31 27.21 38.24
C LEU A 209 23.05 25.90 38.03
N GLN A 210 24.22 25.80 38.63
CA GLN A 210 25.02 24.58 38.71
C GLN A 210 25.26 24.30 40.19
N ARG A 211 24.80 23.15 40.69
CA ARG A 211 25.14 22.73 42.05
C ARG A 211 26.42 21.89 42.00
N GLY A 212 27.52 22.49 42.44
CA GLY A 212 28.71 21.73 42.81
C GLY A 212 28.51 21.01 44.16
N ASN A 213 29.31 19.98 44.39
CA ASN A 213 29.42 19.29 45.69
C ASN A 213 30.05 20.17 46.77
#